data_AF-A0A060BVI7-F1
#
_entry.id   AF-A0A060BVI7-F1
#
_cell.length_a   1.000
_cell.length_b   1.000
_cell.length_c   1.000
_cell.angle_alpha   90.00
_cell.angle_beta   90.00
_cell.angle_gamma   90.00
#
_symmetry.space_group_name_H-M   'P 1'
#
loop_
_entity.id
_entity.type
_entity.pdbx_description
1 polymer ?
#
loop_
_entity_poly.entity_id
_entity_poly.type
_entity_poly.pdbx_seq_one_letter_code
_entity_poly.pdbx_strand_id
1 'polypeptide(L)' 'KMGTIARYGVVAVDPNIIPLGSRVFIPGYGLATAEDTGGDILGNRIDLCMEDYNSCMRFGRRTVPVYVLE' A
#
# COMPACT_ATOMS: atom_id res chain seq x y z
N LYS A 1 -3.23 -5.31 -10.90
CA LYS A 1 -4.50 -4.86 -10.29
C LYS A 1 -5.45 -6.04 -10.16
N MET A 2 -6.15 -6.18 -9.03
CA MET A 2 -7.10 -7.29 -8.77
C MET A 2 -8.56 -6.95 -9.08
N GLY A 3 -8.88 -5.68 -9.40
CA GLY A 3 -10.24 -5.25 -9.71
C GLY A 3 -11.15 -5.08 -8.49
N THR A 4 -10.58 -5.05 -7.29
CA THR A 4 -11.29 -4.81 -6.03
C THR A 4 -11.59 -3.32 -5.85
N ILE A 5 -12.57 -3.01 -4.99
CA ILE A 5 -12.90 -1.63 -4.61
C ILE A 5 -11.78 -1.08 -3.73
N ALA A 6 -11.31 0.12 -4.08
CA ALA A 6 -10.36 0.88 -3.28
C ALA A 6 -10.96 1.19 -1.91
N ARG A 7 -10.26 0.80 -0.85
CA ARG A 7 -10.67 0.94 0.54
C ARG A 7 -9.45 0.96 1.44
N TYR A 8 -9.61 1.47 2.65
CA TYR A 8 -8.57 1.36 3.67
C TYR A 8 -8.15 -0.11 3.89
N GLY A 9 -6.85 -0.35 4.05
CA GLY A 9 -6.28 -1.68 4.10
C GLY A 9 -5.94 -2.28 2.73
N VAL A 10 -6.05 -1.51 1.64
CA VAL A 10 -5.52 -1.87 0.32
C VAL A 10 -4.37 -0.95 -0.04
N VAL A 11 -3.34 -1.54 -0.65
CA VAL A 11 -2.18 -0.79 -1.13
C VAL A 11 -1.88 -1.09 -2.59
N ALA A 12 -1.33 -0.09 -3.28
CA ALA A 12 -0.70 -0.29 -4.57
C ALA A 12 0.80 -0.54 -4.38
N VAL A 13 1.34 -1.51 -5.10
CA VAL A 13 2.75 -1.95 -4.99
C VAL A 13 3.37 -2.21 -6.36
N ASP A 14 4.70 -2.39 -6.38
CA ASP A 14 5.41 -3.05 -7.48
C ASP A 14 5.28 -4.59 -7.32
N PRO A 15 4.57 -5.29 -8.22
CA PRO A 15 4.35 -6.73 -8.11
C PRO A 15 5.61 -7.58 -8.29
N ASN A 16 6.72 -7.02 -8.80
CA ASN A 16 7.99 -7.74 -8.88
C ASN A 16 8.70 -7.84 -7.52
N ILE A 17 8.27 -7.04 -6.54
CA ILE A 17 8.86 -7.01 -5.18
C ILE A 17 7.85 -7.53 -4.16
N ILE A 18 6.59 -7.08 -4.22
CA ILE A 18 5.50 -7.55 -3.37
C ILE A 18 4.41 -8.12 -4.28
N PRO A 19 4.27 -9.44 -4.39
CA PRO A 19 3.22 -10.05 -5.22
C PRO A 19 1.82 -9.54 -4.84
N LEU A 20 0.93 -9.44 -5.84
CA LEU A 20 -0.47 -9.13 -5.55
C LEU A 20 -1.11 -10.27 -4.74
N GLY A 21 -1.94 -9.89 -3.77
CA GLY A 21 -2.53 -10.79 -2.79
C GLY A 21 -1.71 -10.92 -1.50
N SER A 22 -0.45 -10.49 -1.48
CA SER A 22 0.36 -10.50 -0.26
C SER A 22 -0.24 -9.60 0.82
N ARG A 23 -0.15 -10.06 2.07
CA ARG A 23 -0.46 -9.25 3.24
C ARG A 23 0.79 -8.52 3.70
N VAL A 24 0.63 -7.28 4.14
CA VAL A 24 1.73 -6.46 4.65
C VAL A 24 1.34 -5.75 5.94
N PHE A 25 2.33 -5.44 6.77
CA PHE A 25 2.18 -4.51 7.88
C PHE A 25 3.02 -3.26 7.63
N ILE A 26 2.38 -2.10 7.73
CA ILE A 26 2.99 -0.79 7.46
C ILE A 26 2.87 0.07 8.73
N PRO A 27 3.97 0.40 9.42
CA PRO A 27 3.93 1.23 10.62
C PRO A 27 3.20 2.56 10.40
N GLY A 28 2.23 2.86 11.26
CA GLY A 28 1.39 4.06 11.17
C GLY A 28 0.21 3.97 10.19
N TYR A 29 0.07 2.86 9.47
CA TYR A 29 -1.10 2.56 8.63
C TYR A 29 -1.79 1.25 9.05
N GLY A 30 -1.02 0.20 9.39
CA GLY A 30 -1.56 -1.07 9.87
C GLY A 30 -1.45 -2.19 8.84
N LEU A 31 -2.34 -3.17 8.96
CA LEU A 31 -2.41 -4.32 8.06
C LEU A 31 -3.05 -3.92 6.73
N ALA A 32 -2.47 -4.40 5.63
CA ALA A 32 -3.00 -4.17 4.30
C ALA A 32 -2.79 -5.37 3.36
N THR A 33 -3.52 -5.37 2.25
CA THR A 33 -3.38 -6.33 1.16
C THR A 33 -2.93 -5.61 -0.11
N ALA A 34 -1.94 -6.17 -0.80
CA ALA A 34 -1.50 -5.69 -2.10
C ALA A 34 -2.51 -6.07 -3.19
N GLU A 35 -3.45 -5.18 -3.52
CA GLU A 35 -4.49 -5.47 -4.52
C GLU A 35 -4.38 -4.59 -5.78
N ASP A 36 -3.53 -3.57 -5.76
CA ASP A 36 -3.41 -2.63 -6.88
C ASP A 36 -1.95 -2.38 -7.32
N THR A 37 -1.81 -1.74 -8.48
CA THR A 37 -0.55 -1.27 -9.03
C THR A 37 -0.72 0.15 -9.58
N GLY A 38 0.37 0.91 -9.68
CA GLY A 38 0.37 2.25 -10.27
C GLY A 38 1.60 2.48 -11.13
N GLY A 39 1.50 3.30 -12.17
CA GLY A 39 2.62 3.55 -13.10
C GLY A 39 3.86 4.14 -12.41
N ASP A 40 3.63 4.93 -11.35
CA ASP A 40 4.68 5.56 -10.54
C ASP A 40 5.04 4.78 -9.26
N ILE A 41 4.42 3.61 -9.06
CA ILE A 41 4.60 2.75 -7.88
C ILE A 41 5.53 1.59 -8.28
N LEU A 42 6.81 1.94 -8.42
CA LEU A 42 7.89 1.05 -8.85
C LEU A 42 8.92 0.92 -7.72
N GLY A 43 9.57 -0.23 -7.63
CA GLY A 43 10.56 -0.49 -6.58
C GLY A 43 9.93 -0.57 -5.18
N ASN A 44 10.64 -0.08 -4.18
CA ASN A 44 10.19 -0.07 -2.77
C ASN A 44 9.20 1.07 -2.45
N ARG A 45 8.43 1.53 -3.44
CA ARG A 45 7.38 2.53 -3.26
C ARG A 45 6.02 1.83 -3.11
N ILE A 46 5.24 2.28 -2.15
CA ILE A 46 3.89 1.78 -1.88
C ILE A 46 2.94 2.98 -1.77
N ASP A 47 1.77 2.87 -2.38
CA ASP A 47 0.69 3.86 -2.22
C ASP A 47 -0.39 3.32 -1.30
N LEU A 48 -0.82 4.15 -0.34
CA LEU A 48 -1.75 3.76 0.72
C LEU A 48 -3.14 4.28 0.39
N CYS A 49 -4.12 3.38 0.29
CA CYS A 49 -5.50 3.83 0.13
C CYS A 49 -6.01 4.43 1.45
N MET A 50 -6.40 5.70 1.43
CA MET A 50 -6.98 6.39 2.58
C MET A 50 -8.35 6.97 2.20
N GLU A 51 -9.21 7.12 3.20
CA GLU A 51 -10.60 7.55 2.98
C GLU A 51 -10.72 9.06 2.71
N ASP A 52 -9.81 9.87 3.25
CA ASP A 52 -9.88 11.32 3.14
C ASP A 52 -8.51 12.01 3.00
N TYR A 53 -8.54 13.19 2.39
CA TYR A 53 -7.34 14.01 2.12
C TYR A 53 -6.57 14.39 3.37
N ASN A 54 -7.26 14.71 4.48
CA ASN A 54 -6.58 15.14 5.70
C ASN A 54 -5.80 13.98 6.33
N SER A 55 -6.30 12.75 6.23
CA SER A 55 -5.56 11.54 6.61
C SER A 55 -4.30 11.35 5.75
N CYS A 56 -4.40 11.55 4.43
CA CYS A 56 -3.23 11.54 3.54
C CYS A 56 -2.18 12.56 3.96
N MET A 57 -2.60 13.79 4.26
CA MET A 57 -1.69 14.87 4.64
C MET A 57 -1.06 14.65 6.03
N ARG A 58 -1.83 14.13 6.99
CA ARG A 58 -1.29 13.75 8.32
C ARG A 58 -0.29 12.61 8.23
N PHE A 59 -0.52 11.64 7.35
CA PHE A 59 0.44 10.56 7.15
C PHE A 59 1.69 11.08 6.42
N GLY A 60 1.51 11.79 5.31
CA GLY A 60 2.60 12.34 4.51
C GLY A 60 3.49 11.26 3.86
N ARG A 61 4.34 11.68 2.92
CA ARG A 61 5.31 10.78 2.30
C ARG A 61 6.45 10.52 3.27
N ARG A 62 6.73 9.25 3.55
CA ARG A 62 7.77 8.84 4.49
C ARG A 62 8.35 7.49 4.10
N THR A 63 9.61 7.28 4.46
CA THR A 63 10.25 5.96 4.36
C THR A 63 10.07 5.25 5.69
N VAL A 64 9.46 4.07 5.67
CA VAL A 64 9.25 3.21 6.84
C VAL A 64 9.57 1.77 6.47
N PRO A 65 10.00 0.92 7.43
CA PRO A 65 10.11 -0.50 7.18
C PRO A 65 8.73 -1.11 6.97
N VAL A 66 8.55 -1.83 5.87
CA VAL A 66 7.32 -2.56 5.55
C VAL A 66 7.61 -4.04 5.66
N TYR A 67 6.70 -4.76 6.31
CA TYR A 67 6.85 -6.19 6.56
C TYR A 67 5.86 -6.94 5.69
N VAL A 68 6.35 -7.82 4.83
CA VAL A 68 5.52 -8.77 4.10
C VAL A 68 5.21 -9.92 5.05
N LEU A 69 3.93 -10.23 5.20
CA LEU A 69 3.41 -11.28 6.05
C LEU A 69 3.07 -12.47 5.15
N GLU A 70 3.50 -13.67 5.55
CA GLU A 70 3.22 -14.93 4.84
C GLU A 70 1.72 -15.18 4.64
#